data_AF-A0A949F702-F1
#
_entry.id   AF-A0A949F702-F1
#
_cell.length_a   1.000
_cell.length_b   1.000
_cell.length_c   1.000
_cell.angle_alpha   90.00
_cell.angle_beta   90.00
_cell.angle_gamma   90.00
#
_symmetry.space_group_name_H-M   'P 1'
#
loop_
_entity.id
_entity.type
_entity.pdbx_description
1 polymer ?
#
loop_
_entity_poly.entity_id
_entity_poly.type
_entity_poly.pdbx_seq_one_letter_code
_entity_poly.pdbx_strand_id
1 'polypeptide(L)' 'MSEHICPNCKEPNHDDDALLCIYCGESLRRESGIIGRMKYTHHKSIFVTAIILIVLAFCVLMLR' A
#
# COMPACT_ATOMS: atom_id res chain seq x y z
N MET A 1 -6.47 9.33 10.52
CA MET A 1 -5.91 10.49 9.82
C MET A 1 -4.53 10.71 10.40
N SER A 2 -3.50 10.28 9.67
CA SER A 2 -2.11 10.59 10.03
C SER A 2 -1.78 11.95 9.43
N GLU A 3 -1.53 12.94 10.28
CA GLU A 3 -1.10 14.25 9.81
C GLU A 3 0.40 14.19 9.54
N HIS A 4 0.78 14.32 8.27
CA HIS A 4 2.18 14.37 7.85
C HIS A 4 2.57 15.80 7.53
N ILE A 5 3.46 16.37 8.33
CA ILE A 5 3.99 17.73 8.13
C ILE A 5 5.02 17.69 7.00
N CYS A 6 4.81 18.50 5.95
CA CYS A 6 5.77 18.57 4.85
C CYS A 6 7.11 19.16 5.34
N PRO A 7 8.27 18.53 5.08
CA PRO A 7 9.57 19.03 5.56
C PRO A 7 9.99 20.36 4.90
N ASN A 8 9.40 20.70 3.75
CA ASN A 8 9.74 21.91 3.00
C ASN A 8 8.91 23.13 3.44
N CYS A 9 7.58 23.04 3.35
CA CYS A 9 6.68 24.15 3.68
C CYS A 9 6.13 24.12 5.12
N LYS A 10 6.38 23.03 5.87
CA LYS A 10 5.87 22.80 7.23
C LYS A 10 4.34 22.81 7.34
N GLU A 11 3.64 22.72 6.23
CA GLU A 11 2.19 22.66 6.20
C GLU A 11 1.72 21.21 6.44
N PRO A 12 0.65 21.00 7.23
CA PRO A 12 0.09 19.68 7.46
C PRO A 12 -0.57 19.15 6.18
N ASN A 13 -0.08 18.02 5.69
CA ASN A 13 -0.71 17.31 4.58
C ASN A 13 -1.66 16.24 5.16
N HIS A 14 -2.91 16.26 4.74
CA HIS A 14 -3.95 15.33 5.22
C HIS A 14 -4.08 14.05 4.38
N ASP A 15 -3.33 13.95 3.29
CA ASP A 15 -3.38 12.79 2.40
C ASP A 15 -2.16 11.90 2.59
N ASP A 16 -2.38 10.78 3.30
CA ASP A 16 -1.42 9.69 3.50
C ASP A 16 -0.93 9.08 2.16
N ASP A 17 -1.70 9.26 1.08
CA ASP A 17 -1.44 8.73 -0.26
C ASP A 17 -0.90 9.77 -1.26
N ALA A 18 -0.79 11.04 -0.87
CA ALA A 18 -0.32 12.09 -1.78
C ALA A 18 1.20 12.00 -1.98
N LEU A 19 1.63 11.72 -3.23
CA LEU A 19 3.05 11.71 -3.61
C LEU A 19 3.67 13.13 -3.65
N LEU A 20 2.83 14.17 -3.61
CA LEU A 20 3.23 15.57 -3.67
C LEU A 20 2.51 16.37 -2.61
N CYS A 21 3.16 17.42 -2.12
CA CYS A 21 2.55 18.34 -1.19
C CYS A 21 1.62 19.27 -1.97
N ILE A 22 0.34 19.33 -1.60
CA ILE A 22 -0.63 20.20 -2.26
C ILE A 22 -0.30 21.70 -2.12
N TYR A 23 0.51 22.07 -1.13
CA TYR A 23 0.84 23.46 -0.82
C TYR A 23 2.08 23.95 -1.54
N CYS A 24 3.17 23.18 -1.56
CA CYS A 24 4.43 23.60 -2.18
C CYS A 24 4.75 22.88 -3.50
N GLY A 25 3.99 21.84 -3.87
CA GLY A 25 4.25 21.03 -5.06
C GLY A 25 5.49 20.14 -4.97
N GLU A 26 6.17 20.11 -3.82
CA GLU A 26 7.36 19.30 -3.61
C GLU A 26 6.98 17.83 -3.45
N SER A 27 7.85 16.94 -3.96
CA SER A 27 7.68 15.50 -3.73
C SER A 27 7.85 15.20 -2.25
N LEU A 28 6.80 14.70 -1.58
CA LEU A 28 6.99 14.08 -0.27
C LEU A 28 7.70 12.77 -0.55
N ARG A 29 9.03 12.80 -0.46
CA ARG A 29 9.87 11.61 -0.58
C ARG A 29 9.34 10.61 0.42
N ARG A 30 8.63 9.62 -0.10
CA ARG A 30 7.95 8.56 0.64
C ARG A 30 9.00 7.92 1.53
N GLU A 31 9.08 8.35 2.79
CA GLU A 31 9.61 7.50 3.84
C GLU A 31 8.59 6.38 3.94
N SER A 32 8.78 5.40 3.06
CA SER A 32 8.29 4.06 3.19
C SER A 32 8.97 3.48 4.43
N GLY A 33 8.60 4.01 5.59
CA GLY A 33 8.80 3.38 6.86
C GLY A 33 8.30 1.96 6.71
N ILE A 34 9.07 1.03 7.25
CA ILE A 34 8.91 -0.43 7.14
C ILE A 34 7.44 -0.86 7.39
N ILE A 35 6.69 -0.06 8.16
CA ILE A 35 5.27 -0.19 8.49
C ILE A 35 4.32 -0.03 7.28
N GLY A 36 4.60 0.87 6.32
CA GLY A 36 3.74 1.10 5.15
C GLY A 36 3.77 -0.05 4.14
N ARG A 37 4.87 -0.80 4.07
CA ARG A 37 4.96 -2.01 3.24
C ARG A 37 4.16 -3.17 3.83
N MET A 38 3.91 -3.21 5.14
CA MET A 38 3.29 -4.35 5.79
C MET A 38 1.77 -4.41 5.53
N LYS A 39 1.09 -3.26 5.47
CA LYS A 39 -0.34 -3.20 5.08
C LYS A 39 -0.57 -3.57 3.61
N TYR A 40 0.31 -3.12 2.70
CA TYR A 40 0.17 -3.46 1.28
C TYR A 40 0.57 -4.91 0.96
N THR A 41 1.55 -5.45 1.68
CA THR A 41 1.93 -6.87 1.59
C THR A 41 0.81 -7.79 2.06
N HIS A 42 0.07 -7.45 3.12
CA HIS A 42 -1.01 -8.32 3.60
C HIS A 42 -2.14 -8.46 2.57
N HIS A 43 -2.60 -7.37 1.96
CA HIS A 43 -3.69 -7.44 0.98
C HIS A 43 -3.27 -8.16 -0.31
N LYS A 44 -2.02 -7.92 -0.77
CA LYS A 44 -1.46 -8.62 -1.92
C LYS A 44 -1.20 -10.10 -1.62
N SER A 45 -0.73 -10.43 -0.42
CA SER A 45 -0.48 -11.81 0.02
C SER A 45 -1.79 -12.60 0.14
N ILE A 46 -2.82 -12.03 0.76
CA ILE A 46 -4.13 -12.67 0.90
C ILE A 46 -4.74 -12.97 -0.48
N PHE A 47 -4.63 -12.03 -1.42
CA PHE A 47 -5.11 -12.21 -2.78
C PHE A 47 -4.37 -13.34 -3.52
N VAL A 48 -3.05 -13.40 -3.40
CA VAL A 48 -2.23 -14.47 -4.01
C VAL A 48 -2.58 -15.83 -3.40
N THR A 49 -2.71 -15.93 -2.07
CA THR A 49 -3.10 -17.17 -1.39
C THR A 49 -4.48 -17.63 -1.81
N ALA A 50 -5.45 -16.73 -1.94
CA ALA A 50 -6.80 -17.05 -2.40
C ALA A 50 -6.80 -17.62 -3.83
N ILE A 51 -6.03 -17.02 -4.74
CA ILE A 51 -5.90 -17.51 -6.13
C ILE A 51 -5.31 -18.93 -6.14
N ILE A 52 -4.23 -19.16 -5.39
CA ILE A 52 -3.57 -20.48 -5.33
C ILE A 52 -4.54 -21.56 -4.85
N LEU A 53 -5.34 -21.27 -3.82
CA LEU A 53 -6.36 -22.21 -3.32
C LEU A 53 -7.41 -22.55 -4.37
N ILE A 54 -7.89 -21.56 -5.12
CA ILE A 54 -8.87 -21.76 -6.19
C ILE A 54 -8.27 -22.65 -7.29
N VAL A 55 -7.04 -22.36 -7.72
CA VAL A 55 -6.34 -23.15 -8.75
C VAL A 55 -6.13 -24.59 -8.29
N LEU A 56 -5.70 -24.81 -7.05
CA LEU A 56 -5.53 -26.14 -6.48
C LEU A 56 -6.83 -26.93 -6.46
N ALA A 57 -7.93 -26.32 -6.02
CA ALA A 57 -9.25 -26.95 -6.04
C ALA A 57 -9.67 -27.36 -7.46
N PHE A 58 -9.42 -26.49 -8.44
CA PHE A 58 -9.72 -26.76 -9.84
C PHE A 58 -8.87 -27.91 -10.42
N CYS A 59 -7.58 -27.96 -10.08
CA CYS A 59 -6.71 -29.07 -10.47
C CYS A 59 -7.20 -30.39 -9.87
N VAL A 60 -7.56 -30.42 -8.58
CA VAL A 60 -8.09 -31.63 -7.94
C VAL A 60 -9.38 -32.10 -8.60
N LEU A 61 -10.28 -31.18 -8.99
CA LEU A 61 -11.50 -31.53 -9.70
C LEU A 61 -11.24 -32.07 -11.11
N MET A 62 -10.21 -31.57 -11.82
CA MET A 62 -9.86 -32.04 -13.16
C MET A 62 -9.07 -33.35 -13.17
N LEU A 63 -8.36 -33.65 -12.07
CA LEU A 63 -7.60 -34.90 -11.88
C LEU A 63 -8.45 -36.05 -11.34
N ARG A 64 -9.68 -35.77 -10.92
CA ARG A 64 -10.61 -36.75 -10.36
C ARG A 64 -11.64 -37.17 -11.40
#